data_AF-A0A9E4FAC0-F1
#
_entry.id   AF-A0A9E4FAC0-F1
#
_cell.length_a   1.000
_cell.length_b   1.000
_cell.length_c   1.000
_cell.angle_alpha   90.00
_cell.angle_beta   90.00
_cell.angle_gamma   90.00
#
_symmetry.space_group_name_H-M   'P 1'
#
loop_
_entity.id
_entity.type
_entity.pdbx_description
1 polymer ?
#
loop_
_entity_poly.entity_id
_entity_poly.type
_entity_poly.pdbx_seq_one_letter_code
_entity_poly.pdbx_strand_id
1 'polypeptide(L)'
;MPPTIALLVGFQGAVLVVAPTVLNVAIAIRSTGPDDTFLTWSVFAAMVICAATTALQGSQLWRFGSGHIALAWPAAMFIAIMVAAISIGGPAMFATVMVICSLVQIALAWWLPVLRRIITPVVSGTVTMLVAVSVLPIAFDAVQDLPDGTAPAAGPAIAGVTLLVSVIATLRATGRWRLVAPLISILAGCAVAAAFGVLDGDRIADARWFGIPEVPSLGLELTPTREFWALLPTFAILTLVLGIKTISDGVVIQQGSRRLPRAIDFRQIQGMVSVNGIAMFLAGIAG
;
A
#
# COMPACT_ATOMS: atom_id res chain seq x y z
N MET A 1 -26.91 10.65 0.57
CA MET A 1 -26.28 11.10 -0.70
C MET A 1 -27.04 10.47 -1.85
N PRO A 2 -27.17 11.13 -3.01
CA PRO A 2 -27.72 10.49 -4.21
C PRO A 2 -26.85 9.28 -4.60
N PRO A 3 -27.44 8.16 -5.05
CA PRO A 3 -26.70 6.94 -5.38
C PRO A 3 -25.65 7.14 -6.47
N THR A 4 -25.90 8.06 -7.40
CA THR A 4 -24.95 8.43 -8.47
C THR A 4 -23.68 9.10 -7.95
N ILE A 5 -23.79 9.97 -6.94
CA ILE A 5 -22.63 10.63 -6.34
C ILE A 5 -21.79 9.62 -5.56
N ALA A 6 -22.44 8.71 -4.83
CA ALA A 6 -21.74 7.64 -4.12
C ALA A 6 -20.94 6.74 -5.08
N LEU A 7 -21.54 6.38 -6.22
CA LEU A 7 -20.88 5.58 -7.25
C LEU A 7 -19.67 6.31 -7.86
N LEU A 8 -19.81 7.60 -8.18
CA LEU A 8 -18.71 8.41 -8.72
C LEU A 8 -17.56 8.59 -7.72
N VAL A 9 -17.86 8.83 -6.44
CA VAL A 9 -16.84 8.95 -5.39
C VAL A 9 -16.15 7.60 -5.14
N GLY A 10 -16.91 6.50 -5.16
CA GLY A 10 -16.37 5.14 -5.07
C GLY A 10 -15.44 4.82 -6.23
N PHE A 11 -15.85 5.14 -7.46
CA PHE A 11 -15.02 4.98 -8.66
C PHE A 11 -13.73 5.81 -8.56
N GLN A 12 -13.83 7.07 -8.15
CA GLN A 12 -12.65 7.92 -7.94
C GLN A 12 -11.69 7.33 -6.89
N GLY A 13 -12.23 6.81 -5.78
CA GLY A 13 -11.45 6.15 -4.75
C GLY A 13 -10.73 4.91 -5.27
N ALA A 14 -11.42 4.08 -6.07
CA ALA A 14 -10.82 2.90 -6.69
C ALA A 14 -9.64 3.28 -7.60
N VAL A 15 -9.83 4.25 -8.49
CA VAL A 15 -8.77 4.72 -9.40
C VAL A 15 -7.55 5.26 -8.64
N LEU A 16 -7.77 5.94 -7.50
CA LEU A 16 -6.69 6.46 -6.67
C LEU A 16 -5.86 5.37 -5.98
N VAL A 17 -6.46 4.21 -5.69
CA VAL A 17 -5.83 3.10 -4.98
C VAL A 17 -5.11 2.15 -5.93
N VAL A 18 -5.54 2.05 -7.19
CA VAL A 18 -4.94 1.15 -8.19
C VAL A 18 -3.43 1.39 -8.32
N ALA A 19 -3.02 2.64 -8.55
CA ALA A 19 -1.61 2.97 -8.76
C ALA A 19 -0.70 2.60 -7.55
N PRO A 20 -0.96 3.06 -6.31
CA PRO A 20 -0.12 2.71 -5.18
C PRO A 20 -0.13 1.21 -4.85
N THR A 21 -1.27 0.52 -5.03
CA THR A 21 -1.31 -0.92 -4.75
C THR A 21 -0.52 -1.73 -5.76
N VAL A 22 -0.72 -1.49 -7.07
CA VAL A 22 0.04 -2.18 -8.11
C VAL A 22 1.53 -1.89 -7.97
N LEU A 23 1.89 -0.62 -7.74
CA LEU A 23 3.30 -0.21 -7.61
C LEU A 23 3.99 -0.89 -6.42
N ASN A 24 3.40 -0.84 -5.23
CA ASN A 24 4.04 -1.39 -4.03
C ASN A 24 4.20 -2.91 -4.11
N VAL A 25 3.22 -3.62 -4.68
CA VAL A 25 3.29 -5.07 -4.87
C VAL A 25 4.31 -5.42 -5.95
N ALA A 26 4.26 -4.75 -7.10
CA ALA A 26 5.16 -5.02 -8.21
C ALA A 26 6.63 -4.78 -7.84
N ILE A 27 6.94 -3.67 -7.16
CA ILE A 27 8.30 -3.39 -6.70
C ILE A 27 8.78 -4.50 -5.78
N ALA A 28 8.01 -4.82 -4.74
CA ALA A 28 8.45 -5.76 -3.72
C ALA A 28 8.64 -7.18 -4.27
N ILE A 29 7.80 -7.60 -5.23
CA ILE A 29 7.94 -8.88 -5.90
C ILE A 29 9.12 -8.86 -6.87
N ARG A 30 9.22 -7.89 -7.78
CA ARG A 30 10.31 -7.85 -8.78
C ARG A 30 11.70 -7.85 -8.16
N SER A 31 11.88 -7.19 -7.01
CA SER A 31 13.16 -7.20 -6.29
C SER A 31 13.56 -8.56 -5.71
N THR A 32 12.65 -9.53 -5.68
CA THR A 32 12.92 -10.89 -5.16
C THR A 32 13.09 -11.93 -6.27
N GLY A 33 12.94 -11.54 -7.55
CA GLY A 33 12.97 -12.43 -8.71
C GLY A 33 11.87 -13.51 -8.89
N PRO A 34 10.63 -13.43 -8.33
CA PRO A 34 9.60 -14.43 -8.58
C PRO A 34 9.06 -14.34 -10.01
N ASP A 35 8.53 -15.46 -10.47
CA ASP A 35 7.91 -15.63 -11.78
C ASP A 35 6.80 -14.59 -12.04
N ASP A 36 6.61 -14.22 -13.32
CA ASP A 36 5.58 -13.27 -13.77
C ASP A 36 4.16 -13.73 -13.35
N THR A 37 3.98 -15.04 -13.20
CA THR A 37 2.76 -15.67 -12.68
C THR A 37 2.48 -15.26 -11.23
N PHE A 38 3.48 -15.29 -10.35
CA PHE A 38 3.35 -14.90 -8.94
C PHE A 38 3.05 -13.41 -8.80
N LEU A 39 3.73 -12.57 -9.59
CA LEU A 39 3.46 -11.13 -9.62
C LEU A 39 2.01 -10.83 -9.99
N THR A 40 1.50 -11.46 -11.05
CA THR A 40 0.13 -11.25 -11.52
C THR A 40 -0.89 -11.72 -10.48
N TRP A 41 -0.65 -12.87 -9.84
CA TRP A 41 -1.49 -13.34 -8.73
C TRP A 41 -1.49 -12.40 -7.54
N SER A 42 -0.32 -11.98 -7.04
CA SER A 42 -0.24 -11.13 -5.84
C SER A 42 -0.83 -9.74 -6.09
N VAL A 43 -0.69 -9.17 -7.30
CA VAL A 43 -1.37 -7.91 -7.65
C VAL A 43 -2.88 -8.07 -7.62
N PHE A 44 -3.40 -9.16 -8.18
CA PHE A 44 -4.84 -9.48 -8.16
C PHE A 44 -5.35 -9.71 -6.73
N ALA A 45 -4.68 -10.54 -5.94
CA ALA A 45 -5.02 -10.81 -4.56
C ALA A 45 -4.99 -9.52 -3.72
N ALA A 46 -3.95 -8.70 -3.87
CA ALA A 46 -3.84 -7.41 -3.19
C ALA A 46 -5.00 -6.47 -3.57
N MET A 47 -5.39 -6.39 -4.85
CA MET A 47 -6.55 -5.60 -5.29
C MET A 47 -7.85 -6.07 -4.63
N VAL A 48 -8.11 -7.38 -4.62
CA VAL A 48 -9.32 -7.96 -4.01
C VAL A 48 -9.35 -7.71 -2.50
N ILE A 49 -8.23 -7.93 -1.82
CA ILE A 49 -8.10 -7.71 -0.37
C ILE A 49 -8.24 -6.21 -0.05
N CYS A 50 -7.65 -5.31 -0.83
CA CYS A 50 -7.79 -3.87 -0.64
C CYS A 50 -9.23 -3.40 -0.85
N ALA A 51 -9.94 -3.95 -1.84
CA ALA A 51 -11.35 -3.67 -2.07
C ALA A 51 -12.22 -4.12 -0.90
N ALA A 52 -12.02 -5.37 -0.44
CA ALA A 52 -12.73 -5.91 0.72
C ALA A 52 -12.44 -5.11 1.99
N THR A 53 -11.18 -4.76 2.22
CA THR A 53 -10.74 -3.95 3.36
C THR A 53 -11.36 -2.57 3.32
N THR A 54 -11.36 -1.89 2.17
CA THR A 54 -11.97 -0.57 1.99
C THR A 54 -13.48 -0.62 2.24
N ALA A 55 -14.16 -1.67 1.75
CA ALA A 55 -15.59 -1.87 2.02
C ALA A 55 -15.86 -2.08 3.53
N LEU A 56 -15.05 -2.91 4.19
CA LEU A 56 -15.13 -3.14 5.64
C LEU A 56 -14.84 -1.86 6.44
N GLN A 57 -13.90 -1.03 6.02
CA GLN A 57 -13.59 0.26 6.66
C GLN A 57 -14.78 1.23 6.66
N GLY A 58 -15.61 1.18 5.61
CA GLY A 58 -16.82 2.00 5.50
C GLY A 58 -17.95 1.51 6.42
N SER A 59 -17.91 0.25 6.86
CA SER A 59 -18.88 -0.29 7.82
C SER A 59 -18.48 0.07 9.27
N GLN A 60 -19.47 0.13 10.17
CA GLN A 60 -19.24 0.23 11.62
C GLN A 60 -19.77 -1.03 12.31
N LEU A 61 -19.25 -2.19 11.91
CA LEU A 61 -19.66 -3.45 12.50
C LEU A 61 -18.90 -3.65 13.83
N TRP A 62 -19.52 -3.18 14.92
CA TRP A 62 -19.03 -3.31 16.29
C TRP A 62 -17.66 -2.67 16.54
N ARG A 63 -16.58 -3.47 16.59
CA ARG A 63 -15.19 -3.02 16.79
C ARG A 63 -14.38 -3.07 15.49
N PHE A 64 -15.03 -3.27 14.34
CA PHE A 64 -14.39 -3.31 13.04
C PHE A 64 -14.90 -2.19 12.15
N GLY A 65 -13.96 -1.57 11.44
CA GLY A 65 -14.22 -0.50 10.50
C GLY A 65 -14.25 0.89 11.15
N SER A 66 -13.88 1.89 10.36
CA SER A 66 -13.79 3.28 10.79
C SER A 66 -15.13 4.02 10.70
N GLY A 67 -16.06 3.53 9.88
CA GLY A 67 -17.28 4.26 9.48
C GLY A 67 -17.02 5.51 8.66
N HIS A 68 -15.81 5.64 8.13
CA HIS A 68 -15.40 6.68 7.20
C HIS A 68 -14.89 6.03 5.92
N ILE A 69 -14.79 6.83 4.86
CA ILE A 69 -14.18 6.38 3.60
C ILE A 69 -12.65 6.37 3.80
N ALA A 70 -12.16 5.27 4.37
CA ALA A 70 -10.73 4.98 4.50
C ALA A 70 -10.34 3.97 3.42
N LEU A 71 -9.70 4.48 2.38
CA LEU A 71 -9.17 3.69 1.27
C LEU A 71 -7.95 2.88 1.76
N ALA A 72 -7.91 1.60 1.44
CA ALA A 72 -6.83 0.69 1.84
C ALA A 72 -5.90 0.35 0.67
N TRP A 73 -4.60 0.29 0.93
CA TRP A 73 -3.56 -0.16 -0.01
C TRP A 73 -2.37 -0.74 0.77
N PRO A 74 -1.52 -1.57 0.14
CA PRO A 74 -0.30 -2.10 0.75
C PRO A 74 0.65 -0.96 1.14
N ALA A 75 1.18 -1.01 2.36
CA ALA A 75 2.05 0.03 2.88
C ALA A 75 3.48 -0.11 2.34
N ALA A 76 3.98 0.93 1.66
CA ALA A 76 5.32 0.92 1.06
C ALA A 76 6.47 0.68 2.07
N MET A 77 6.25 0.98 3.36
CA MET A 77 7.21 0.69 4.43
C MET A 77 7.54 -0.80 4.62
N PHE A 78 6.68 -1.71 4.14
CA PHE A 78 6.92 -3.14 4.21
C PHE A 78 7.80 -3.67 3.09
N ILE A 79 8.03 -2.91 2.01
CA ILE A 79 8.74 -3.38 0.81
C ILE A 79 10.12 -3.95 1.18
N ALA A 80 10.98 -3.15 1.82
CA ALA A 80 12.34 -3.59 2.15
C ALA A 80 12.39 -4.86 3.02
N ILE A 81 11.44 -5.00 3.94
CA ILE A 81 11.40 -6.10 4.90
C ILE A 81 10.76 -7.36 4.29
N MET A 82 9.76 -7.18 3.42
CA MET A 82 9.22 -8.25 2.58
C MET A 82 10.30 -8.81 1.67
N VAL A 83 11.08 -7.95 1.00
CA VAL A 83 12.21 -8.37 0.16
C VAL A 83 13.22 -9.17 0.96
N ALA A 84 13.61 -8.67 2.14
CA ALA A 84 14.53 -9.41 3.00
C ALA A 84 13.96 -10.78 3.43
N ALA A 85 12.69 -10.85 3.77
CA ALA A 85 12.05 -12.11 4.19
C ALA A 85 12.00 -13.14 3.07
N ILE A 86 11.58 -12.72 1.87
CA ILE A 86 11.46 -13.60 0.71
C ILE A 86 12.86 -14.07 0.26
N SER A 87 13.86 -13.20 0.27
CA SER A 87 15.23 -13.59 -0.11
C SER A 87 15.90 -14.54 0.88
N ILE A 88 15.51 -14.51 2.16
CA ILE A 88 16.09 -15.36 3.21
C ILE A 88 15.39 -16.72 3.27
N GLY A 89 14.06 -16.75 3.40
CA GLY A 89 13.30 -17.99 3.62
C GLY A 89 12.08 -18.15 2.70
N GLY A 90 12.04 -17.40 1.60
CA GLY A 90 11.03 -17.57 0.56
C GLY A 90 9.65 -16.98 0.87
N PRO A 91 8.72 -17.05 -0.11
CA PRO A 91 7.37 -16.50 0.03
C PRO A 91 6.55 -17.13 1.15
N ALA A 92 6.74 -18.44 1.40
CA ALA A 92 5.98 -19.16 2.43
C ALA A 92 6.34 -18.75 3.86
N MET A 93 7.61 -18.41 4.12
CA MET A 93 8.02 -17.87 5.41
C MET A 93 7.51 -16.44 5.59
N PHE A 94 7.60 -15.59 4.56
CA PHE A 94 7.03 -14.25 4.58
C PHE A 94 5.54 -14.27 4.93
N ALA A 95 4.78 -15.13 4.26
CA ALA A 95 3.37 -15.37 4.51
C ALA A 95 3.09 -15.71 5.98
N THR A 96 3.82 -16.66 6.57
CA THR A 96 3.67 -17.02 7.99
C THR A 96 4.00 -15.86 8.94
N VAL A 97 5.10 -15.16 8.72
CA VAL A 97 5.49 -14.01 9.55
C VAL A 97 4.42 -12.91 9.47
N MET A 98 3.88 -12.65 8.28
CA MET A 98 2.83 -11.66 8.07
C MET A 98 1.53 -12.05 8.79
N VAL A 99 1.14 -13.33 8.74
CA VAL A 99 -0.01 -13.85 9.49
C VAL A 99 0.18 -13.66 10.99
N ILE A 100 1.37 -13.95 11.54
CA ILE A 100 1.62 -13.77 12.98
C ILE A 100 1.62 -12.29 13.37
N CYS A 101 2.25 -11.44 12.57
CA CYS A 101 2.24 -10.00 12.81
C CYS A 101 0.85 -9.38 12.67
N SER A 102 -0.03 -9.95 11.84
CA SER A 102 -1.43 -9.54 11.78
C SER A 102 -2.15 -9.68 13.13
N LEU A 103 -1.81 -10.71 13.91
CA LEU A 103 -2.35 -10.90 15.26
C LEU A 103 -1.82 -9.83 16.22
N VAL A 104 -0.55 -9.45 16.08
CA VAL A 104 0.05 -8.31 16.82
C VAL A 104 -0.69 -7.02 16.49
N GLN A 105 -1.03 -6.79 15.22
CA GLN A 105 -1.79 -5.61 14.79
C GLN A 105 -3.21 -5.59 15.39
N ILE A 106 -3.91 -6.73 15.39
CA ILE A 106 -5.25 -6.85 15.98
C ILE A 106 -5.17 -6.64 17.50
N ALA A 107 -4.17 -7.21 18.17
CA ALA A 107 -3.93 -7.01 19.60
C ALA A 107 -3.63 -5.53 19.93
N LEU A 108 -2.83 -4.87 19.09
CA LEU A 108 -2.53 -3.45 19.22
C LEU A 108 -3.79 -2.58 19.20
N ALA A 109 -4.76 -2.93 18.33
CA ALA A 109 -6.05 -2.24 18.28
C ALA A 109 -6.76 -2.26 19.65
N TRP A 110 -6.65 -3.36 20.40
CA TRP A 110 -7.25 -3.46 21.74
C TRP A 110 -6.55 -2.62 22.79
N TRP A 111 -5.24 -2.38 22.65
CA TRP A 111 -4.45 -1.53 23.54
C TRP A 111 -4.43 -0.04 23.14
N LEU A 112 -5.16 0.34 22.09
CA LEU A 112 -5.27 1.72 21.64
C LEU A 112 -5.59 2.75 22.75
N PRO A 113 -6.49 2.47 23.72
CA PRO A 113 -6.79 3.43 24.78
C PRO A 113 -5.60 3.80 25.66
N VAL A 114 -4.60 2.91 25.75
CA VAL A 114 -3.34 3.11 26.47
C VAL A 114 -2.33 3.83 25.55
N LEU A 115 -2.21 3.37 24.30
CA LEU A 115 -1.24 3.87 23.33
C LEU A 115 -1.52 5.31 22.88
N ARG A 116 -2.78 5.78 22.94
CA ARG A 116 -3.16 7.15 22.54
C ARG A 116 -2.42 8.25 23.29
N ARG A 117 -1.84 7.96 24.47
CA ARG A 117 -1.00 8.92 25.22
C ARG A 117 0.35 9.17 24.55
N ILE A 118 0.84 8.20 23.77
CA ILE A 118 2.14 8.25 23.07
C ILE A 118 1.96 8.87 21.68
N ILE A 119 0.79 8.70 21.07
CA ILE A 119 0.51 9.15 19.71
C ILE A 119 0.13 10.63 19.72
N THR A 120 1.15 11.47 19.80
CA THR A 120 1.04 12.92 19.64
C THR A 120 1.16 13.30 18.16
N PRO A 121 0.73 14.51 17.75
CA PRO A 121 0.96 15.01 16.40
C PRO A 121 2.44 14.98 15.98
N VAL A 122 3.35 15.16 16.95
CA VAL A 122 4.80 15.07 16.72
C VAL A 122 5.20 13.64 16.34
N VAL A 123 4.79 12.63 17.10
CA VAL A 123 5.10 11.22 16.79
C VAL A 123 4.51 10.81 15.45
N SER A 124 3.26 11.20 15.18
CA SER A 124 2.59 10.98 13.91
C SER A 124 3.36 11.55 12.73
N GLY A 125 3.79 12.81 12.84
CA GLY A 125 4.58 13.49 11.80
C GLY A 125 5.92 12.81 11.57
N THR A 126 6.64 12.50 12.65
CA THR A 126 7.95 11.83 12.57
C THR A 126 7.84 10.45 11.93
N VAL A 127 6.87 9.62 12.31
CA VAL A 127 6.65 8.30 11.70
C VAL A 127 6.36 8.43 10.21
N THR A 128 5.51 9.38 9.83
CA THR A 128 5.17 9.61 8.42
C THR A 128 6.40 10.06 7.61
N MET A 129 7.26 10.91 8.18
CA MET A 129 8.52 11.31 7.55
C MET A 129 9.50 10.14 7.42
N LEU A 130 9.63 9.30 8.46
CA LEU A 130 10.50 8.13 8.42
C LEU A 130 10.06 7.13 7.33
N VAL A 131 8.75 6.91 7.18
CA VAL A 131 8.21 6.09 6.09
C VAL A 131 8.54 6.68 4.72
N ALA A 132 8.46 8.01 4.56
CA ALA A 132 8.83 8.65 3.30
C ALA A 132 10.33 8.46 2.99
N VAL A 133 11.19 8.63 3.99
CA VAL A 133 12.64 8.42 3.86
C VAL A 133 12.98 6.96 3.58
N SER A 134 12.27 5.99 4.18
CA SER A 134 12.53 4.57 3.94
C SER A 134 12.18 4.09 2.53
N VAL A 135 11.29 4.80 1.84
CA VAL A 135 10.88 4.49 0.46
C VAL A 135 11.81 5.11 -0.58
N LEU A 136 12.61 6.11 -0.18
CA LEU A 136 13.47 6.84 -1.11
C LEU A 136 14.52 5.96 -1.82
N PRO A 137 15.22 5.02 -1.15
CA PRO A 137 16.17 4.13 -1.83
C PRO A 137 15.49 3.27 -2.90
N ILE A 138 14.33 2.71 -2.57
CA ILE A 138 13.52 1.89 -3.48
C ILE A 138 13.13 2.68 -4.73
N ALA A 139 12.78 3.96 -4.57
CA ALA A 139 12.47 4.83 -5.70
C ALA A 139 13.71 5.10 -6.57
N PHE A 140 14.89 5.28 -5.98
CA PHE A 140 16.13 5.48 -6.75
C PHE A 140 16.56 4.23 -7.52
N ASP A 141 16.39 3.05 -6.92
CA ASP A 141 16.67 1.78 -7.57
C ASP A 141 15.73 1.58 -8.78
N ALA A 142 14.44 1.91 -8.62
CA ALA A 142 13.46 1.85 -9.71
C ALA A 142 13.74 2.81 -10.88
N VAL A 143 14.48 3.91 -10.65
CA VAL A 143 14.90 4.83 -11.73
C VAL A 143 16.05 4.23 -12.56
N GLN A 144 16.82 3.32 -11.98
CA GLN A 144 17.95 2.66 -12.62
C GLN A 144 17.55 1.34 -13.28
N ASP A 145 16.43 0.76 -12.86
CA ASP A 145 15.85 -0.48 -13.42
C ASP A 145 15.25 -0.25 -14.81
N LEU A 146 16.11 -0.19 -15.83
CA LEU A 146 15.74 -0.02 -17.23
C LEU A 146 16.18 -1.24 -18.06
N PRO A 147 15.45 -1.58 -19.14
CA PRO A 147 15.87 -2.61 -20.07
C PRO A 147 17.26 -2.34 -20.66
N ASP A 148 18.02 -3.42 -20.88
CA ASP A 148 19.34 -3.34 -21.50
C ASP A 148 19.27 -2.64 -22.87
N GLY A 149 20.21 -1.71 -23.11
CA GLY A 149 20.26 -0.92 -24.34
C GLY A 149 19.43 0.37 -24.32
N THR A 150 18.73 0.67 -23.22
CA THR A 150 18.03 1.95 -23.06
C THR A 150 19.03 3.10 -22.89
N ALA A 151 18.71 4.29 -23.43
CA ALA A 151 19.53 5.48 -23.24
C ALA A 151 19.72 5.80 -21.74
N PRO A 152 20.94 6.10 -21.26
CA PRO A 152 21.20 6.39 -19.84
C PRO A 152 20.38 7.57 -19.29
N ALA A 153 19.96 8.48 -20.16
CA ALA A 153 19.12 9.62 -19.82
C ALA A 153 17.64 9.26 -19.59
N ALA A 154 17.18 8.07 -19.99
CA ALA A 154 15.77 7.70 -19.94
C ALA A 154 15.23 7.66 -18.50
N GLY A 155 15.89 6.96 -17.59
CA GLY A 155 15.50 6.89 -16.17
C GLY A 155 15.36 8.27 -15.54
N PRO A 156 16.43 9.09 -15.52
CA PRO A 156 16.38 10.45 -14.98
C PRO A 156 15.34 11.34 -15.66
N ALA A 157 15.13 11.21 -16.97
CA ALA A 157 14.12 11.99 -17.69
C ALA A 157 12.69 11.59 -17.29
N ILE A 158 12.39 10.29 -17.24
CA ILE A 158 11.08 9.76 -16.83
C ILE A 158 10.79 10.19 -15.39
N ALA A 159 11.73 9.98 -14.47
CA ALA A 159 11.60 10.35 -13.06
C ALA A 159 11.46 11.86 -12.88
N GLY A 160 12.30 12.64 -13.56
CA GLY A 160 12.31 14.10 -13.49
C GLY A 160 11.01 14.71 -13.98
N VAL A 161 10.48 14.26 -15.12
CA VAL A 161 9.19 14.74 -15.66
C VAL A 161 8.04 14.31 -14.76
N THR A 162 8.02 13.06 -14.30
CA THR A 162 6.99 12.56 -13.38
C THR A 162 6.95 13.39 -12.10
N LEU A 163 8.10 13.67 -11.51
CA LEU A 163 8.24 14.47 -10.29
C LEU A 163 7.84 15.93 -10.54
N LEU A 164 8.30 16.53 -11.63
CA LEU A 164 7.95 17.91 -12.00
C LEU A 164 6.43 18.08 -12.14
N VAL A 165 5.78 17.18 -12.88
CA VAL A 165 4.32 17.19 -13.07
C VAL A 165 3.61 16.95 -11.73
N SER A 166 4.11 16.03 -10.90
CA SER A 166 3.56 15.77 -9.56
C SER A 166 3.62 16.99 -8.65
N VAL A 167 4.76 17.68 -8.61
CA VAL A 167 4.93 18.91 -7.81
C VAL A 167 4.02 20.01 -8.32
N ILE A 168 4.00 20.27 -9.63
CA ILE A 168 3.16 21.32 -10.23
C ILE A 168 1.67 21.01 -9.99
N ALA A 169 1.24 19.79 -10.28
CA ALA A 169 -0.14 19.39 -10.11
C ALA A 169 -0.56 19.43 -8.63
N THR A 170 0.29 18.98 -7.69
CA THR A 170 -0.04 18.99 -6.27
C THR A 170 -0.10 20.40 -5.68
N LEU A 171 0.80 21.29 -6.09
CA LEU A 171 0.90 22.66 -5.55
C LEU A 171 -0.08 23.64 -6.22
N ARG A 172 -0.37 23.48 -7.51
CA ARG A 172 -1.20 24.42 -8.28
C ARG A 172 -2.65 23.95 -8.46
N ALA A 173 -2.93 22.65 -8.40
CA ALA A 173 -4.29 22.18 -8.62
C ALA A 173 -5.19 22.47 -7.41
N THR A 174 -6.42 22.86 -7.71
CA THR A 174 -7.46 23.13 -6.70
C THR A 174 -8.60 22.13 -6.83
N GLY A 175 -9.23 21.82 -5.68
CA GLY A 175 -10.40 20.93 -5.61
C GLY A 175 -10.14 19.54 -6.21
N ARG A 176 -10.93 19.18 -7.23
CA ARG A 176 -10.94 17.84 -7.83
C ARG A 176 -9.65 17.51 -8.59
N TRP A 177 -9.00 18.52 -9.17
CA TRP A 177 -7.75 18.33 -9.91
C TRP A 177 -6.60 17.89 -9.01
N ARG A 178 -6.60 18.30 -7.73
CA ARG A 178 -5.59 17.85 -6.76
C ARG A 178 -5.71 16.36 -6.43
N LEU A 179 -6.92 15.80 -6.53
CA LEU A 179 -7.15 14.37 -6.31
C LEU A 179 -6.62 13.54 -7.48
N VAL A 180 -6.71 14.04 -8.71
CA VAL A 180 -6.29 13.32 -9.94
C VAL A 180 -4.80 13.58 -10.26
N ALA A 181 -4.15 14.53 -9.57
CA ALA A 181 -2.74 14.90 -9.77
C ALA A 181 -1.76 13.72 -9.83
N PRO A 182 -1.84 12.70 -8.95
CA PRO A 182 -0.95 11.54 -9.04
C PRO A 182 -1.11 10.76 -10.36
N LEU A 183 -2.34 10.61 -10.86
CA LEU A 183 -2.60 9.92 -12.13
C LEU A 183 -2.03 10.69 -13.32
N ILE A 184 -2.23 12.02 -13.35
CA ILE A 184 -1.68 12.88 -14.40
C ILE A 184 -0.16 12.77 -14.44
N SER A 185 0.48 12.67 -13.27
CA SER A 185 1.93 12.53 -13.14
C SER A 185 2.41 11.20 -13.71
N ILE A 186 1.71 10.10 -13.40
CA ILE A 186 2.01 8.77 -13.96
C ILE A 186 1.86 8.78 -15.48
N LEU A 187 0.78 9.35 -16.02
CA LEU A 187 0.56 9.46 -17.46
C LEU A 187 1.66 10.26 -18.16
N ALA A 188 2.13 11.35 -17.56
CA ALA A 188 3.24 12.12 -18.09
C ALA A 188 4.55 11.31 -18.10
N GLY A 189 4.83 10.57 -17.03
CA GLY A 189 5.96 9.64 -16.97
C GLY A 189 5.89 8.55 -18.05
N CYS A 190 4.73 7.92 -18.22
CA CYS A 190 4.50 6.92 -19.25
C CYS A 190 4.67 7.48 -20.67
N ALA A 191 4.24 8.72 -20.93
CA ALA A 191 4.42 9.36 -22.23
C ALA A 191 5.91 9.55 -22.56
N VAL A 192 6.72 9.95 -21.58
CA VAL A 192 8.18 10.04 -21.74
C VAL A 192 8.79 8.65 -21.91
N ALA A 193 8.36 7.66 -21.14
CA ALA A 193 8.84 6.28 -21.28
C ALA A 193 8.56 5.69 -22.67
N ALA A 194 7.39 6.01 -23.24
CA ALA A 194 7.05 5.63 -24.62
C ALA A 194 7.96 6.32 -25.65
N ALA A 195 8.31 7.60 -25.45
CA ALA A 195 9.23 8.30 -26.33
C ALA A 195 10.66 7.72 -26.31
N PHE A 196 11.08 7.12 -25.19
CA PHE A 196 12.35 6.40 -25.07
C PHE A 196 12.26 4.93 -25.51
N GLY A 197 11.09 4.42 -25.92
CA GLY A 197 10.90 3.03 -26.33
C GLY A 197 10.99 2.01 -25.18
N VAL A 198 10.84 2.46 -23.93
CA VAL A 198 10.92 1.60 -22.74
C VAL A 198 9.58 0.88 -22.47
N LEU A 199 8.49 1.40 -23.01
CA LEU A 199 7.15 0.86 -22.80
C LEU A 199 6.89 -0.33 -23.75
N ASP A 200 6.74 -1.51 -23.17
CA ASP A 200 6.30 -2.71 -23.88
C ASP A 200 4.77 -2.67 -24.13
N GLY A 201 4.39 -2.19 -25.32
CA GLY A 201 3.00 -2.08 -25.74
C GLY A 201 2.37 -3.41 -26.16
N ASP A 202 3.18 -4.40 -26.53
CA ASP A 202 2.70 -5.70 -27.00
C ASP A 202 2.03 -6.46 -25.85
N ARG A 203 2.60 -6.37 -24.65
CA ARG A 203 1.96 -6.90 -23.42
C ARG A 203 0.56 -6.36 -23.15
N ILE A 204 0.28 -5.11 -23.56
CA ILE A 204 -1.05 -4.50 -23.41
C ILE A 204 -2.00 -5.03 -24.48
N ALA A 205 -1.51 -5.19 -25.72
CA ALA A 205 -2.29 -5.70 -26.84
C ALA A 205 -2.68 -7.18 -26.67
N ASP A 206 -1.79 -7.99 -26.11
CA ASP A 206 -2.00 -9.42 -25.87
C ASP A 206 -2.78 -9.72 -24.59
N ALA A 207 -3.00 -8.72 -23.74
CA ALA A 207 -3.72 -8.88 -22.49
C ALA A 207 -5.20 -9.23 -22.73
N ARG A 208 -5.71 -10.25 -22.02
CA ARG A 208 -7.12 -10.62 -22.06
C ARG A 208 -7.98 -9.58 -21.33
N TRP A 209 -9.13 -9.25 -21.92
CA TRP A 209 -10.12 -8.36 -21.30
C TRP A 209 -10.69 -8.89 -19.97
N PHE A 210 -10.81 -10.22 -19.85
CA PHE A 210 -11.21 -10.89 -18.62
C PHE A 210 -10.29 -12.08 -18.38
N GLY A 211 -9.77 -12.18 -17.16
CA GLY A 211 -8.91 -13.28 -16.72
C GLY A 211 -8.84 -13.34 -15.20
N ILE A 212 -8.80 -14.56 -14.67
CA ILE A 212 -8.42 -14.82 -13.29
C ILE A 212 -7.00 -15.37 -13.37
N PRO A 213 -6.03 -14.78 -12.66
CA PRO A 213 -4.65 -15.27 -12.70
C PRO A 213 -4.57 -16.68 -12.14
N GLU A 214 -3.60 -17.44 -12.64
CA GLU A 214 -3.29 -18.75 -12.11
C GLU A 214 -2.85 -18.63 -10.65
N VAL A 215 -3.36 -19.53 -9.80
CA VAL A 215 -3.01 -19.55 -8.38
C VAL A 215 -1.66 -20.26 -8.26
N PRO A 216 -0.58 -19.57 -7.85
CA PRO A 216 0.72 -20.20 -7.64
C PRO A 216 0.64 -21.14 -6.41
N SER A 217 1.69 -21.93 -6.19
CA SER A 217 1.78 -22.77 -4.98
C SER A 217 1.93 -21.88 -3.73
N LEU A 218 0.79 -21.54 -3.12
CA LEU A 218 0.74 -20.84 -1.84
C LEU A 218 1.03 -21.84 -0.73
N GLY A 219 1.86 -21.43 0.22
CA GLY A 219 2.24 -22.25 1.36
C GLY A 219 2.48 -21.41 2.59
N LEU A 220 2.23 -22.00 3.76
CA LEU A 220 2.64 -21.44 5.05
C LEU A 220 3.75 -22.32 5.60
N GLU A 221 4.94 -21.75 5.75
CA GLU A 221 6.01 -22.46 6.46
C GLU A 221 5.81 -22.24 7.96
N LEU A 222 5.26 -23.26 8.63
CA LEU A 222 5.01 -23.23 10.08
C LEU A 222 6.20 -23.73 10.91
N THR A 223 7.28 -24.13 10.24
CA THR A 223 8.50 -24.61 10.91
C THR A 223 9.23 -23.40 11.51
N PRO A 224 9.46 -23.36 12.83
CA PRO A 224 10.14 -22.24 13.47
C PRO A 224 11.65 -22.30 13.20
N THR A 225 12.06 -21.95 11.98
CA THR A 225 13.45 -21.88 11.55
C THR A 225 14.19 -20.72 12.24
N ARG A 226 15.52 -20.76 12.30
CA ARG A 226 16.33 -19.69 12.91
C ARG A 226 16.08 -18.31 12.26
N GLU A 227 15.87 -18.31 10.94
CA GLU A 227 15.58 -17.12 10.14
C GLU A 227 14.23 -16.50 10.49
N PHE A 228 13.21 -17.33 10.69
CA PHE A 228 11.91 -16.91 11.17
C PHE A 228 12.01 -16.14 12.49
N TRP A 229 12.77 -16.66 13.46
CA TRP A 229 12.99 -15.98 14.75
C TRP A 229 13.81 -14.69 14.63
N ALA A 230 14.66 -14.56 13.61
CA ALA A 230 15.42 -13.35 13.35
C ALA A 230 14.57 -12.25 12.71
N LEU A 231 13.62 -12.60 11.85
CA LEU A 231 12.77 -11.65 11.13
C LEU A 231 11.56 -11.19 11.94
N LEU A 232 11.01 -12.06 12.79
CA LEU A 232 9.79 -11.79 13.55
C LEU A 232 9.84 -10.50 14.40
N PRO A 233 10.92 -10.19 15.15
CA PRO A 233 11.00 -8.93 15.91
C PRO A 233 10.94 -7.69 15.01
N THR A 234 11.63 -7.73 13.87
CA THR A 234 11.69 -6.60 12.92
C THR A 234 10.33 -6.36 12.28
N PHE A 235 9.65 -7.42 11.84
CA PHE A 235 8.27 -7.32 11.35
C PHE A 235 7.29 -6.86 12.42
N ALA A 236 7.42 -7.35 13.66
CA ALA A 236 6.57 -6.93 14.77
C ALA A 236 6.73 -5.43 15.04
N ILE A 237 7.97 -4.92 15.07
CA ILE A 237 8.24 -3.49 15.24
C ILE A 237 7.64 -2.68 14.08
N LEU A 238 7.86 -3.09 12.83
CA LEU A 238 7.24 -2.41 11.68
C LEU A 238 5.72 -2.42 11.74
N THR A 239 5.13 -3.51 12.20
CA THR A 239 3.68 -3.63 12.38
C THR A 239 3.19 -2.66 13.44
N LEU A 240 3.92 -2.47 14.55
CA LEU A 240 3.61 -1.43 15.52
C LEU A 240 3.69 -0.03 14.90
N VAL A 241 4.70 0.25 14.07
CA VAL A 241 4.82 1.52 13.35
C VAL A 241 3.65 1.71 12.38
N LEU A 242 3.21 0.66 11.68
CA LEU A 242 2.02 0.68 10.83
C LEU A 242 0.76 0.95 11.64
N GLY A 243 0.63 0.37 12.83
CA GLY A 243 -0.44 0.68 13.78
C GLY A 243 -0.47 2.16 14.16
N ILE A 244 0.68 2.73 14.55
CA ILE A 244 0.79 4.16 14.86
C ILE A 244 0.37 5.00 13.65
N LYS A 245 0.87 4.67 12.45
CA LYS A 245 0.48 5.34 11.21
C LYS A 245 -1.02 5.24 10.92
N THR A 246 -1.61 4.07 11.12
CA THR A 246 -3.05 3.85 10.90
C THR A 246 -3.88 4.71 11.85
N ILE A 247 -3.43 4.87 13.09
CA ILE A 247 -4.07 5.72 14.10
C ILE A 247 -3.99 7.19 13.67
N SER A 248 -2.82 7.63 13.24
CA SER A 248 -2.60 8.96 12.69
C SER A 248 -3.49 9.27 11.49
N ASP A 249 -3.55 8.35 10.51
CA ASP A 249 -4.39 8.48 9.34
C ASP A 249 -5.87 8.53 9.75
N GLY A 250 -6.29 7.72 10.73
CA GLY A 250 -7.64 7.74 11.28
C GLY A 250 -8.03 9.08 11.93
N VAL A 251 -7.12 9.73 12.67
CA VAL A 251 -7.35 11.07 13.22
C VAL A 251 -7.57 12.09 12.10
N VAL A 252 -6.71 12.09 11.08
CA VAL A 252 -6.80 13.02 9.95
C VAL A 252 -8.07 12.79 9.13
N ILE A 253 -8.40 11.53 8.84
CA ILE A 253 -9.63 11.17 8.11
C ILE A 253 -10.87 11.63 8.88
N GLN A 254 -10.89 11.44 10.20
CA GLN A 254 -12.03 11.84 11.03
C GLN A 254 -12.18 13.36 11.10
N GLN A 255 -11.07 14.10 11.21
CA GLN A 255 -11.08 15.57 11.20
C GLN A 255 -11.52 16.10 9.83
N GLY A 256 -11.01 15.53 8.73
CA GLY A 256 -11.35 15.94 7.37
C GLY A 256 -12.78 15.56 6.95
N SER A 257 -13.35 14.51 7.51
CA SER A 257 -14.71 14.05 7.19
C SER A 257 -15.81 14.87 7.87
N ARG A 258 -15.49 15.63 8.92
CA ARG A 258 -16.47 16.39 9.70
C ARG A 258 -16.44 17.87 9.34
N ARG A 259 -17.62 18.46 9.13
CA ARG A 259 -17.77 19.91 8.87
C ARG A 259 -17.49 20.79 10.09
N LEU A 260 -17.66 20.24 11.30
CA LEU A 260 -17.45 20.94 12.57
C LEU A 260 -16.41 20.19 13.41
N PRO A 261 -15.46 20.90 14.05
CA PRO A 261 -14.50 20.29 14.97
C PRO A 261 -15.24 19.56 16.09
N ARG A 262 -14.93 18.28 16.26
CA ARG A 262 -15.44 17.43 17.34
C ARG A 262 -14.30 16.62 17.93
N ALA A 263 -14.47 16.16 19.16
CA ALA A 263 -13.55 15.22 19.78
C ALA A 263 -13.37 13.97 18.90
N ILE A 264 -12.13 13.50 18.84
CA ILE A 264 -11.73 12.29 18.12
C ILE A 264 -12.38 11.07 18.77
N ASP A 265 -13.02 10.24 17.94
CA ASP A 265 -13.63 8.99 18.38
C ASP A 265 -12.63 7.85 18.18
N PHE A 266 -11.87 7.55 19.24
CA PHE A 266 -10.88 6.48 19.22
C PHE A 266 -11.48 5.09 19.02
N ARG A 267 -12.79 4.88 19.21
CA ARG A 267 -13.43 3.58 18.91
C ARG A 267 -13.45 3.31 17.41
N GLN A 268 -13.67 4.35 16.60
CA GLN A 268 -13.64 4.26 15.14
C GLN A 268 -12.20 4.03 14.63
N ILE A 269 -11.24 4.71 15.26
CA ILE A 269 -9.82 4.49 14.95
C ILE A 269 -9.38 3.07 15.34
N GLN A 270 -9.84 2.55 16.47
CA GLN A 270 -9.61 1.16 16.87
C GLN A 270 -10.14 0.20 15.81
N GLY A 271 -11.34 0.43 15.27
CA GLY A 271 -11.88 -0.37 14.18
C GLY A 271 -11.06 -0.30 12.90
N MET A 272 -10.46 0.85 12.61
CA MET A 272 -9.54 1.03 11.49
C MET A 272 -8.27 0.17 11.64
N VAL A 273 -7.68 0.15 12.84
CA VAL A 273 -6.48 -0.65 13.16
C VAL A 273 -6.80 -2.15 13.10
N SER A 274 -7.95 -2.58 13.62
CA SER A 274 -8.38 -3.98 13.57
C SER A 274 -8.62 -4.47 12.13
N VAL A 275 -9.27 -3.66 11.29
CA VAL A 275 -9.49 -4.01 9.87
C VAL A 275 -8.17 -4.08 9.10
N ASN A 276 -7.19 -3.22 9.42
CA ASN A 276 -5.85 -3.33 8.86
C ASN A 276 -5.17 -4.64 9.24
N GLY A 277 -5.32 -5.10 10.49
CA GLY A 277 -4.84 -6.41 10.93
C GLY A 277 -5.51 -7.56 10.15
N ILE A 278 -6.82 -7.50 9.92
CA ILE A 278 -7.52 -8.48 9.07
C ILE A 278 -6.98 -8.47 7.64
N ALA A 279 -6.71 -7.29 7.08
CA ALA A 279 -6.13 -7.18 5.74
C ALA A 279 -4.75 -7.84 5.66
N MET A 280 -3.89 -7.64 6.67
CA MET A 280 -2.58 -8.29 6.77
C MET A 280 -2.71 -9.82 6.89
N PHE A 281 -3.69 -10.30 7.65
CA PHE A 281 -3.96 -11.73 7.78
C PHE A 281 -4.37 -12.35 6.44
N LEU A 282 -5.30 -11.71 5.74
CA LEU A 282 -5.75 -12.16 4.41
C LEU A 282 -4.63 -12.09 3.38
N ALA A 283 -3.82 -11.04 3.42
CA ALA A 283 -2.65 -10.92 2.56
C ALA A 283 -1.67 -12.07 2.83
N GLY A 284 -1.35 -12.36 4.09
CA GLY A 284 -0.42 -13.44 4.43
C GLY A 284 -0.91 -14.82 4.00
N ILE A 285 -2.22 -15.07 4.00
CA ILE A 285 -2.78 -16.32 3.44
C ILE A 285 -2.70 -16.35 1.91
N ALA A 286 -2.83 -15.20 1.25
CA ALA A 286 -2.85 -15.09 -0.20
C ALA A 286 -1.44 -15.05 -0.83
N GLY A 287 -0.39 -14.87 -0.03
CA GLY A 287 1.02 -14.74 -0.47
C GLY A 287 1.45 -13.30 -0.61
#